data_AF-A0A818Z0G9-F1
#
_entry.id   AF-A0A818Z0G9-F1
#
_cell.length_a   1.000
_cell.length_b   1.000
_cell.length_c   1.000
_cell.angle_alpha   90.00
_cell.angle_beta   90.00
_cell.angle_gamma   90.00
#
_symmetry.space_group_name_H-M   'P 1'
#
loop_
_entity.id
_entity.type
_entity.pdbx_description
1 polymer ?
#
loop_
_entity_poly.entity_id
_entity_poly.type
_entity_poly.pdbx_seq_one_letter_code
_entity_poly.pdbx_strand_id
1 'polypeptide(L)'
;MVPGFILGCSPMESLLRSTLMCLYNETCLNLINIQNLSFIHPLDASLPSRFMLNSTVEDLTANVFVEQWLYNISYSAFYSKCQPSICTYSVSKRKDLLEVITIVLGLHGGLTLILRFIAPLLISAADLISALVWRRNNNVVPFT
;
A
#
# COMPACT_ATOMS: atom_id res chain seq x y z
N MET A 1 26.26 25.74 -0.88
CA MET A 1 25.82 24.39 -1.30
C MET A 1 26.45 23.38 -0.36
N VAL A 2 25.69 22.40 0.11
CA VAL A 2 26.18 21.40 1.09
C VAL A 2 26.85 20.25 0.33
N PRO A 3 28.15 19.96 0.59
CA PRO A 3 28.85 18.84 -0.03
C PRO A 3 28.08 17.52 0.05
N GLY A 4 27.98 16.81 -1.07
CA GLY A 4 27.28 15.52 -1.15
C GLY A 4 25.77 15.63 -1.37
N PHE A 5 25.14 16.77 -1.08
CA PHE A 5 23.71 16.97 -1.31
C PHE A 5 23.47 17.49 -2.73
N ILE A 6 22.70 16.74 -3.51
CA ILE A 6 22.29 17.08 -4.87
C ILE A 6 20.88 17.65 -4.81
N LEU A 7 20.65 18.72 -5.58
CA LEU A 7 19.33 19.32 -5.79
C LEU A 7 18.79 18.91 -7.15
N GLY A 8 17.52 18.54 -7.19
CA GLY A 8 16.81 18.15 -8.39
C GLY A 8 15.32 18.46 -8.27
N CYS A 9 14.56 18.18 -9.32
CA CYS A 9 13.13 18.50 -9.38
C CYS A 9 12.28 17.65 -8.43
N SER A 10 12.73 16.41 -8.14
CA SER A 10 12.08 15.51 -7.18
C SER A 10 12.96 15.39 -5.93
N PRO A 11 12.43 15.62 -4.72
CA PRO A 11 13.20 15.49 -3.49
C PRO A 11 13.71 14.05 -3.30
N MET A 12 12.96 13.04 -3.75
CA MET A 12 13.37 11.63 -3.64
C MET A 12 14.53 11.30 -4.58
N GLU A 13 14.44 11.72 -5.84
CA GLU A 13 15.53 11.53 -6.82
C GLU A 13 16.80 12.24 -6.36
N SER A 14 16.63 13.47 -5.87
CA SER A 14 17.71 14.30 -5.30
C SER A 14 18.39 13.60 -4.13
N LEU A 15 17.59 13.06 -3.20
CA LEU A 15 18.09 12.35 -2.04
C LEU A 15 18.83 11.07 -2.44
N LEU A 16 18.26 10.25 -3.31
CA LEU A 16 18.87 8.99 -3.76
C LEU A 16 20.23 9.22 -4.43
N ARG A 17 20.36 10.26 -5.24
CA ARG A 17 21.62 10.63 -5.91
C ARG A 17 22.62 11.32 -4.98
N SER A 18 22.18 11.83 -3.83
CA SER A 18 23.05 12.47 -2.85
C SER A 18 23.92 11.45 -2.11
N THR A 19 24.98 11.93 -1.45
CA THR A 19 25.84 11.16 -0.56
C THR A 19 25.75 11.69 0.87
N LEU A 20 26.02 10.82 1.85
CA LEU A 20 25.99 11.18 3.28
C LEU A 20 27.33 11.74 3.81
N MET A 21 28.25 12.09 2.91
CA MET A 21 29.61 12.55 3.24
C MET A 21 29.61 13.74 4.23
N CYS A 22 28.65 14.66 4.12
CA CYS A 22 28.55 15.83 4.98
C CYS A 22 28.42 15.47 6.47
N LEU A 23 27.79 14.33 6.79
CA LEU A 23 27.53 13.93 8.17
C LEU A 23 28.80 13.55 8.93
N TYR A 24 29.92 13.33 8.23
CA TYR A 24 31.22 13.00 8.81
C TYR A 24 32.13 14.22 8.98
N ASN A 25 31.68 15.41 8.59
CA ASN A 25 32.51 16.62 8.62
C ASN A 25 31.81 17.74 9.40
N GLU A 26 32.43 18.16 10.50
CA GLU A 26 31.91 19.20 11.39
C GLU A 26 31.61 20.53 10.66
N THR A 27 32.51 20.99 9.80
CA THR A 27 32.31 22.24 9.05
C THR A 27 31.12 22.15 8.09
N CYS A 28 30.92 20.99 7.48
CA CYS A 28 29.76 20.74 6.62
C CYS A 28 28.47 20.66 7.44
N LEU A 29 28.52 19.92 8.55
CA LEU A 29 27.40 19.69 9.43
C LEU A 29 26.88 21.00 10.03
N ASN A 30 27.76 21.96 10.30
CA ASN A 30 27.37 23.29 10.77
C ASN A 30 26.53 24.07 9.73
N LEU A 31 26.68 23.80 8.43
CA LEU A 31 25.87 24.43 7.38
C LEU A 31 24.39 23.99 7.42
N ILE A 32 24.12 22.80 7.98
CA ILE A 32 22.78 22.24 8.13
C ILE A 32 22.25 22.32 9.56
N ASN A 33 23.01 22.91 10.50
CA ASN A 33 22.59 23.04 11.89
C ASN A 33 21.57 24.19 12.04
N ILE A 34 20.29 23.90 11.79
CA ILE A 34 19.21 24.91 11.69
C ILE A 34 18.86 25.54 13.05
N GLN A 35 19.31 24.96 14.18
CA GLN A 35 18.85 25.35 15.51
C GLN A 35 19.93 25.43 16.61
N ASN A 36 21.22 25.55 16.25
CA ASN A 36 22.32 25.53 17.24
C ASN A 36 22.19 24.36 18.23
N LEU A 37 21.82 23.17 17.72
CA LEU A 37 21.74 21.97 18.54
C LEU A 37 23.17 21.57 18.91
N SER A 38 23.60 21.88 20.12
CA SER A 38 24.91 21.55 20.70
C SER A 38 25.17 20.04 20.85
N PHE A 39 24.25 19.20 20.38
CA PHE A 39 24.30 17.75 20.48
C PHE A 39 24.67 17.05 19.18
N ILE A 40 24.71 17.76 18.04
CA ILE A 40 25.02 17.14 16.75
C ILE A 40 26.52 17.09 16.57
N HIS A 41 27.08 15.89 16.66
CA HIS A 41 28.49 15.61 16.42
C HIS A 41 28.63 14.91 15.06
N PRO A 42 29.75 15.14 14.34
CA PRO A 42 30.02 14.40 13.11
C PRO A 42 30.13 12.90 13.40
N LEU A 43 29.74 12.09 12.42
CA LEU A 43 29.97 10.65 12.45
C LEU A 43 31.47 10.35 12.39
N ASP A 44 31.87 9.25 13.01
CA ASP A 44 33.26 8.82 13.04
C ASP A 44 33.63 8.09 11.76
N ALA A 45 34.43 8.74 10.91
CA ALA A 45 34.93 8.17 9.66
C ALA A 45 36.03 7.12 9.87
N SER A 46 36.55 6.96 11.09
CA SER A 46 37.57 5.95 11.41
C SER A 46 36.97 4.58 11.73
N LEU A 47 35.67 4.52 12.01
CA LEU A 47 34.97 3.26 12.21
C LEU A 47 34.92 2.46 10.90
N PRO A 48 35.12 1.14 10.96
CA PRO A 48 35.00 0.30 9.77
C PRO A 48 33.54 0.30 9.31
N SER A 49 33.31 0.79 8.10
CA SER A 49 32.02 0.72 7.41
C SER A 49 32.16 -0.14 6.15
N ARG A 50 31.07 -0.82 5.79
CA ARG A 50 30.97 -1.54 4.52
C ARG A 50 30.89 -0.58 3.34
N PHE A 51 30.37 0.63 3.54
CA PHE A 51 30.15 1.61 2.50
C PHE A 51 31.24 2.69 2.50
N MET A 52 31.60 3.15 1.31
CA MET A 52 32.52 4.27 1.18
C MET A 52 31.78 5.60 1.43
N LEU A 53 32.48 6.64 1.91
CA LEU A 53 31.89 7.96 2.19
C LEU A 53 31.24 8.64 0.96
N ASN A 54 31.65 8.25 -0.25
CA ASN A 54 31.11 8.73 -1.51
C ASN A 54 29.96 7.86 -2.06
N SER A 55 29.53 6.83 -1.33
CA SER A 55 28.39 6.00 -1.74
C SER A 55 27.12 6.85 -1.72
N THR A 56 26.26 6.63 -2.71
CA THR A 56 24.99 7.36 -2.81
C THR A 56 23.97 6.78 -1.84
N VAL A 57 22.95 7.56 -1.49
CA VAL A 57 21.83 7.06 -0.68
C VAL A 57 21.09 5.94 -1.43
N GLU A 58 21.08 5.97 -2.77
CA GLU A 58 20.59 4.88 -3.61
C GLU A 58 21.33 3.56 -3.32
N ASP A 59 22.67 3.59 -3.30
CA ASP A 59 23.50 2.41 -3.00
C ASP A 59 23.24 1.87 -1.59
N LEU A 60 23.10 2.76 -0.62
CA LEU A 60 22.80 2.41 0.77
C LEU A 60 21.41 1.77 0.89
N THR A 61 20.41 2.36 0.23
CA THR A 61 19.02 1.90 0.26
C THR A 61 18.88 0.55 -0.44
N ALA A 62 19.58 0.33 -1.56
CA ALA A 62 19.62 -0.96 -2.25
C ALA A 62 20.16 -2.09 -1.36
N ASN A 63 20.95 -1.74 -0.35
CA ASN A 63 21.52 -2.65 0.63
C ASN A 63 20.89 -2.52 2.03
N VAL A 64 19.74 -1.85 2.13
CA VAL A 64 18.96 -1.64 3.37
C VAL A 64 19.83 -1.08 4.51
N PHE A 65 20.86 -0.28 4.18
CA PHE A 65 21.81 0.28 5.13
C PHE A 65 22.51 -0.76 6.03
N VAL A 66 22.62 -2.01 5.59
CA VAL A 66 23.27 -3.06 6.38
C VAL A 66 24.79 -2.92 6.34
N GLU A 67 25.38 -2.49 7.46
CA GLU A 67 26.82 -2.38 7.67
C GLU A 67 27.50 -3.74 7.94
N GLN A 68 26.88 -4.57 8.79
CA GLN A 68 27.43 -5.87 9.18
C GLN A 68 26.33 -6.90 9.45
N TRP A 69 26.62 -8.15 9.08
CA TRP A 69 25.76 -9.30 9.38
C TRP A 69 26.31 -10.05 10.60
N LEU A 70 25.57 -10.04 11.70
CA LEU A 70 25.87 -10.85 12.88
C LEU A 70 25.29 -12.26 12.70
N TYR A 71 26.13 -13.19 12.24
CA TYR A 71 25.73 -14.58 11.98
C TYR A 71 25.54 -15.43 13.26
N ASN A 72 26.02 -14.95 14.42
CA ASN A 72 25.96 -15.67 15.69
C ASN A 72 24.89 -15.10 16.65
N ILE A 73 23.75 -14.63 16.13
CA ILE A 73 22.61 -14.20 16.93
C ILE A 73 21.49 -15.24 16.82
N SER A 74 21.01 -15.69 17.97
CA SER A 74 19.78 -16.48 18.07
C SER A 74 18.58 -15.55 18.18
N TYR A 75 17.65 -15.64 17.23
CA TYR A 75 16.37 -14.93 17.27
C TYR A 75 15.27 -15.74 17.99
N SER A 76 15.62 -16.81 18.72
CA SER A 76 14.62 -17.69 19.37
C SER A 76 13.70 -16.94 20.34
N ALA A 77 14.22 -16.00 21.13
CA ALA A 77 13.43 -15.18 22.03
C ALA A 77 12.43 -14.30 21.27
N PHE A 78 12.84 -13.67 20.17
CA PHE A 78 11.97 -12.88 19.31
C PHE A 78 10.86 -13.74 18.71
N TYR A 79 11.20 -14.87 18.09
CA TYR A 79 10.20 -15.78 17.51
C TYR A 79 9.25 -16.35 18.56
N SER A 80 9.72 -16.64 19.77
CA SER A 80 8.84 -17.10 20.86
C SER A 80 7.76 -16.08 21.26
N LYS A 81 8.03 -14.79 21.05
CA LYS A 81 7.09 -13.69 21.32
C LYS A 81 6.25 -13.32 20.10
N CYS A 82 6.82 -13.48 18.90
CA CYS A 82 6.22 -13.07 17.64
C CYS A 82 5.75 -14.26 16.77
N GLN A 83 5.44 -15.41 17.37
CA GLN A 83 4.88 -16.56 16.65
C GLN A 83 3.38 -16.35 16.46
N PRO A 84 2.91 -15.97 15.26
CA PRO A 84 1.47 -15.89 15.02
C PRO A 84 0.86 -17.29 15.11
N SER A 85 -0.31 -17.39 15.72
CA SER A 85 -1.09 -18.64 15.77
C SER A 85 -1.60 -19.05 14.39
N ILE A 86 -1.77 -18.08 13.48
CA ILE A 86 -2.28 -18.27 12.13
C ILE A 86 -1.47 -17.39 11.17
N CYS A 87 -0.93 -17.98 10.12
CA CYS A 87 -0.30 -17.23 9.03
C CYS A 87 -1.35 -16.82 8.00
N THR A 88 -1.52 -15.52 7.78
CA THR A 88 -2.37 -14.99 6.72
C THR A 88 -1.49 -14.44 5.60
N TYR A 89 -1.68 -14.91 4.38
CA TYR A 89 -0.96 -14.40 3.21
C TYR A 89 -1.95 -13.74 2.25
N SER A 90 -1.63 -12.53 1.79
CA SER A 90 -2.36 -11.86 0.72
C SER A 90 -1.77 -12.27 -0.62
N VAL A 91 -2.55 -13.00 -1.43
CA VAL A 91 -2.15 -13.35 -2.79
C VAL A 91 -2.51 -12.19 -3.72
N SER A 92 -1.59 -11.24 -3.85
CA SER A 92 -1.69 -10.15 -4.83
C SER A 92 -1.23 -10.65 -6.20
N LYS A 93 -2.06 -11.42 -6.91
CA LYS A 93 -1.81 -11.76 -8.31
C LYS A 93 -2.30 -10.62 -9.21
N ARG A 94 -1.42 -10.12 -10.08
CA ARG A 94 -1.82 -9.24 -11.17
C ARG A 94 -2.79 -10.00 -12.06
N LYS A 95 -4.00 -9.47 -12.24
CA LYS A 95 -5.02 -10.07 -13.10
C LYS A 95 -4.49 -10.07 -14.54
N ASP A 96 -4.46 -11.25 -15.14
CA ASP A 96 -4.08 -11.40 -16.54
C ASP A 96 -5.17 -10.80 -17.45
N LEU A 97 -4.81 -10.38 -18.66
CA LEU A 97 -5.76 -9.81 -19.63
C LEU A 97 -6.92 -10.78 -19.89
N LEU A 98 -6.64 -12.08 -19.97
CA LEU A 98 -7.66 -13.10 -20.20
C LEU A 98 -8.67 -13.16 -19.05
N GLU A 99 -8.21 -13.02 -17.81
CA GLU A 99 -9.07 -13.01 -16.63
C GLU A 99 -10.02 -11.81 -16.64
N VAL A 100 -9.51 -10.62 -17.00
CA VAL A 100 -10.34 -9.41 -17.14
C VAL A 100 -11.42 -9.59 -18.20
N ILE A 101 -11.08 -10.12 -19.37
CA ILE A 101 -12.04 -10.34 -20.47
C ILE A 101 -13.13 -11.32 -20.04
N THR A 102 -12.75 -12.44 -19.40
CA THR A 102 -13.72 -13.44 -18.94
C THR A 102 -14.69 -12.88 -17.91
N ILE A 103 -14.23 -12.02 -17.00
CA ILE A 103 -15.08 -11.35 -16.01
C ILE A 103 -16.09 -10.42 -16.70
N VAL A 104 -15.64 -9.62 -17.68
CA VAL A 104 -16.53 -8.69 -18.40
C VAL A 104 -17.61 -9.45 -19.17
N LEU A 105 -17.24 -10.50 -19.89
CA LEU A 105 -18.18 -11.33 -20.64
C LEU A 105 -19.15 -12.07 -19.71
N GLY A 106 -18.65 -12.61 -18.59
CA GLY A 106 -19.45 -13.29 -17.58
C GLY A 106 -20.45 -12.35 -16.90
N LEU A 107 -20.03 -11.12 -16.57
CA LEU A 107 -20.91 -10.12 -15.98
C LEU A 107 -22.01 -9.71 -16.96
N HIS A 108 -21.64 -9.42 -18.22
CA HIS A 108 -22.60 -8.97 -19.20
C HIS A 108 -23.61 -10.06 -19.56
N GLY A 109 -23.14 -11.29 -19.77
CA GLY A 109 -24.00 -12.44 -20.07
C GLY A 109 -24.88 -12.85 -18.88
N GLY A 110 -24.28 -12.94 -17.68
CA GLY A 110 -24.97 -13.35 -16.46
C GLY A 110 -26.09 -12.37 -16.06
N LEU A 111 -25.80 -11.06 -16.09
CA LEU A 111 -26.79 -10.04 -15.76
C LEU A 111 -27.97 -10.07 -16.73
N THR A 112 -27.70 -10.21 -18.01
CA THR A 112 -28.75 -10.28 -19.05
C THR A 112 -29.63 -11.51 -18.87
N LEU A 113 -29.03 -12.66 -18.58
CA LEU A 113 -29.76 -13.91 -18.37
C LEU A 113 -30.65 -13.82 -17.12
N ILE A 114 -30.07 -13.41 -15.99
CA ILE A 114 -30.78 -13.27 -14.71
C ILE A 114 -31.95 -12.30 -14.85
N LEU A 115 -31.72 -11.13 -15.46
CA LEU A 115 -32.75 -10.13 -15.64
C LEU A 115 -33.90 -10.64 -16.51
N ARG A 116 -33.61 -11.42 -17.56
CA ARG A 116 -34.63 -12.01 -18.43
C ARG A 116 -35.52 -13.03 -17.70
N PHE A 117 -35.00 -13.72 -16.69
CA PHE A 117 -35.79 -14.63 -15.85
C PHE A 117 -36.54 -13.91 -14.73
N ILE A 118 -35.92 -12.91 -14.10
CA ILE A 118 -36.52 -12.19 -12.98
C ILE A 118 -37.61 -11.20 -13.44
N ALA A 119 -37.43 -10.54 -14.58
CA ALA A 119 -38.40 -9.56 -15.09
C ALA A 119 -39.84 -10.11 -15.23
N PRO A 120 -40.11 -11.26 -15.86
CA PRO A 120 -41.47 -11.78 -15.96
C PRO A 120 -42.04 -12.18 -14.59
N LEU A 121 -41.21 -12.66 -13.67
CA LEU A 121 -41.64 -12.98 -12.30
C LEU A 121 -42.08 -11.73 -11.55
N LEU A 122 -41.33 -10.64 -11.66
CA LEU A 122 -41.67 -9.36 -11.03
C LEU A 122 -42.95 -8.76 -11.62
N ILE A 123 -43.12 -8.81 -12.95
CA ILE A 123 -44.34 -8.33 -13.61
C ILE A 123 -45.54 -9.15 -13.15
N SER A 124 -45.44 -10.49 -13.16
CA SER A 124 -46.52 -11.36 -12.70
C SER A 124 -46.89 -11.14 -11.23
N ALA A 125 -45.90 -10.94 -10.36
CA ALA A 125 -46.14 -10.61 -8.96
C ALA A 125 -46.83 -9.24 -8.80
N ALA A 126 -46.41 -8.21 -9.55
CA ALA A 126 -47.01 -6.89 -9.53
C ALA A 126 -48.48 -6.92 -10.02
N ASP A 127 -48.75 -7.67 -11.09
CA ASP A 127 -50.10 -7.87 -11.62
C ASP A 127 -51.00 -8.57 -10.59
N LEU A 128 -50.49 -9.62 -9.92
CA LEU A 128 -51.24 -10.33 -8.89
C LEU A 128 -51.55 -9.43 -7.68
N ILE A 129 -50.58 -8.62 -7.23
CA ILE A 129 -50.77 -7.67 -6.14
C ILE A 129 -51.81 -6.62 -6.51
N SER A 130 -51.73 -6.03 -7.72
CA SER A 130 -52.69 -5.02 -8.16
C SER A 130 -54.13 -5.57 -8.26
N ALA A 131 -54.28 -6.83 -8.73
CA ALA A 131 -55.57 -7.52 -8.76
C ALA A 131 -56.16 -7.76 -7.36
N LEU A 132 -55.33 -8.12 -6.38
CA LEU A 132 -55.75 -8.28 -4.98
C LEU A 132 -56.19 -6.95 -4.36
N VAL A 133 -55.43 -5.88 -4.62
CA VAL A 133 -55.75 -4.53 -4.12
C VAL A 133 -57.06 -4.02 -4.73
N TRP A 134 -57.27 -4.22 -6.03
CA TRP A 134 -58.52 -3.85 -6.71
C TRP A 134 -59.73 -4.61 -6.15
N ARG A 135 -59.61 -5.94 -5.96
CA ARG A 135 -60.68 -6.74 -5.31
C ARG A 135 -60.98 -6.26 -3.90
N ARG A 136 -59.96 -5.94 -3.10
CA ARG A 136 -60.16 -5.39 -1.75
C ARG A 136 -60.96 -4.08 -1.83
N ASN A 137 -60.59 -3.17 -2.72
CA ASN A 137 -61.24 -1.86 -2.83
C ASN A 137 -62.72 -1.96 -3.28
N ASN A 138 -63.05 -2.86 -4.20
CA ASN A 138 -64.43 -3.06 -4.67
C ASN A 138 -65.31 -3.83 -3.68
N ASN A 139 -64.73 -4.60 -2.77
CA ASN A 139 -65.48 -5.27 -1.70
C ASN A 139 -65.77 -4.36 -0.49
N VAL A 140 -65.34 -3.09 -0.51
CA VAL A 140 -65.54 -2.13 0.60
C VAL A 140 -66.37 -0.90 0.15
N VAL A 141 -67.56 -1.09 -0.46
CA VAL A 141 -68.82 -0.30 -0.30
C VAL A 141 -69.85 -0.69 -1.38
N PRO A 142 -71.19 -0.68 -1.12
CA PRO A 142 -71.89 -0.11 0.04
C PRO A 142 -72.82 -1.10 0.77
N PHE A 143 -72.86 -1.04 2.10
CA PHE A 143 -74.08 -1.31 2.84
C PHE A 143 -74.60 0.04 3.34
N THR A 144 -75.85 0.30 2.94
CA THR A 144 -76.79 1.35 3.35
C THR A 144 -76.57 1.93 4.75
#